data_AF-A0A357ZF35-F1
#
_entry.id   AF-A0A357ZF35-F1
#
_cell.length_a   1.000
_cell.length_b   1.000
_cell.length_c   1.000
_cell.angle_alpha   90.00
_cell.angle_beta   90.00
_cell.angle_gamma   90.00
#
_symmetry.space_group_name_H-M   'P 1'
#
loop_
_entity.id
_entity.type
_entity.pdbx_description
1 polymer ?
#
loop_
_entity_poly.entity_id
_entity_poly.type
_entity_poly.pdbx_seq_one_letter_code
_entity_poly.pdbx_strand_id
1 'polypeptide(L)'
;MGNEISNGLLLIITITLMVIAYRLPKRNEADDRLPETKEPRVIESLSLYKGTLIEYNLRQPSSTHMNALTGRGEVLDFDSEWLLLSCKKIKGREQRIIRISQIAAVKGIKG
;
A
#
# COMPACT_ATOMS: atom_id res chain seq x y z
N MET A 1 23.51 5.16 48.89
CA MET A 1 22.36 4.33 48.49
C MET A 1 21.81 4.89 47.18
N GLY A 2 22.23 4.36 46.03
CA GLY A 2 21.88 4.93 44.72
C GLY A 2 21.95 3.96 43.53
N ASN A 3 22.22 2.67 43.76
CA ASN A 3 22.39 1.68 42.69
C ASN A 3 21.19 0.73 42.50
N GLU A 4 20.20 0.76 43.40
CA GLU A 4 19.11 -0.23 43.38
C GLU A 4 17.95 0.19 42.47
N ILE A 5 17.74 1.50 42.27
CA ILE A 5 16.66 2.02 41.40
C ILE A 5 17.01 1.84 39.92
N SER A 6 18.29 2.01 39.54
CA SER A 6 18.74 1.86 38.14
C SER A 6 18.61 0.42 37.63
N ASN A 7 18.87 -0.58 38.48
CA ASN A 7 18.76 -1.99 38.09
C ASN A 7 17.30 -2.43 37.92
N GLY A 8 16.38 -1.95 38.77
CA GLY A 8 14.95 -2.24 38.65
C GLY A 8 14.34 -1.64 37.38
N LEU A 9 14.72 -0.41 37.03
CA LEU A 9 14.28 0.26 35.81
C LEU A 9 14.78 -0.46 34.55
N LEU A 10 16.04 -0.92 34.55
CA LEU A 10 16.60 -1.68 33.43
C LEU A 10 15.84 -3.00 33.20
N LEU A 11 15.44 -3.67 34.28
CA LEU A 11 14.67 -4.91 34.22
C LEU A 11 13.29 -4.68 33.59
N ILE A 12 12.60 -3.61 33.98
CA ILE A 12 11.27 -3.27 33.44
C ILE A 12 11.35 -2.93 31.94
N ILE A 13 12.36 -2.18 31.54
CA ILE A 13 12.59 -1.84 30.12
C ILE A 13 12.87 -3.11 29.32
N THR A 14 13.70 -4.01 29.84
CA THR A 14 14.06 -5.27 29.16
C THR A 14 12.85 -6.18 29.00
N ILE A 15 12.02 -6.32 30.03
CA ILE A 15 10.79 -7.13 29.98
C ILE A 15 9.80 -6.54 28.98
N THR A 16 9.66 -5.21 28.95
CA THR A 16 8.75 -4.52 28.02
C THR A 16 9.19 -4.69 26.57
N LEU A 17 10.48 -4.56 26.28
CA LEU A 17 11.04 -4.83 24.95
C LEU A 17 10.84 -6.28 24.54
N MET A 18 11.00 -7.23 25.47
CA MET A 18 10.79 -8.65 25.20
C MET A 18 9.32 -8.97 24.90
N VAL A 19 8.37 -8.36 25.62
CA VAL A 19 6.93 -8.49 25.35
C VAL A 19 6.55 -7.91 23.99
N ILE A 20 7.12 -6.76 23.61
CA ILE A 20 6.90 -6.17 22.27
C ILE A 20 7.46 -7.10 21.19
N ALA A 21 8.66 -7.63 21.37
CA ALA A 21 9.26 -8.61 20.44
C ALA A 21 8.45 -9.91 20.33
N TYR A 22 7.84 -10.37 21.44
CA TYR A 22 6.99 -11.56 21.46
C TYR A 22 5.58 -11.33 20.90
N ARG A 23 5.04 -10.11 21.03
CA ARG A 23 3.72 -9.70 20.52
C ARG A 23 3.78 -9.23 19.06
N LEU A 24 4.95 -8.92 18.54
CA LEU A 24 5.16 -8.79 17.11
C LEU A 24 4.91 -10.19 16.52
N PRO A 25 3.88 -10.35 15.67
CA PRO A 25 3.69 -11.62 14.98
C PRO A 25 5.00 -11.92 14.27
N LYS A 26 5.56 -13.12 14.53
CA LYS A 26 6.69 -13.64 13.74
C LYS A 26 6.35 -13.33 12.28
N ARG A 27 7.11 -12.42 11.68
CA ARG A 27 7.11 -12.26 10.23
C ARG A 27 7.48 -13.64 9.73
N ASN A 28 6.48 -14.38 9.27
CA ASN A 28 6.72 -15.58 8.52
C ASN A 28 7.53 -15.11 7.32
N GLU A 29 8.82 -15.46 7.28
CA GLU A 29 9.71 -15.41 6.14
C GLU A 29 9.25 -16.43 5.08
N ALA A 30 7.95 -16.44 4.80
CA ALA A 30 7.26 -17.33 3.89
C ALA A 30 6.30 -16.51 3.02
N ASP A 31 6.74 -15.33 2.55
CA ASP A 31 6.21 -14.69 1.34
C ASP A 31 7.20 -13.64 0.76
N ASP A 32 8.52 -13.79 0.97
CA ASP A 32 9.54 -12.93 0.33
C ASP A 32 9.86 -13.41 -1.10
N ARG A 33 8.81 -13.77 -1.84
CA ARG A 33 8.79 -13.55 -3.29
C ARG A 33 7.95 -12.32 -3.53
N LEU A 34 8.45 -11.18 -3.05
CA LEU A 34 8.22 -9.90 -3.72
C LEU A 34 8.33 -10.17 -5.23
N PRO A 35 7.26 -10.01 -6.03
CA PRO A 35 7.44 -9.96 -7.47
C PRO A 35 8.29 -8.71 -7.72
N GLU A 36 9.59 -8.94 -7.91
CA GLU A 36 10.55 -7.91 -8.25
C GLU A 36 9.96 -7.05 -9.39
N THR A 37 10.06 -5.74 -9.18
CA THR A 37 10.20 -4.72 -10.22
C THR A 37 9.06 -4.57 -11.24
N LYS A 38 7.84 -4.30 -10.77
CA LYS A 38 6.86 -3.52 -11.57
C LYS A 38 6.29 -2.27 -10.90
N GLU A 39 6.40 -2.14 -9.58
CA GLU A 39 5.93 -0.94 -8.85
C GLU A 39 6.62 0.38 -9.26
N PRO A 40 7.96 0.47 -9.46
CA PRO A 40 8.58 1.74 -9.85
C PRO A 40 8.06 2.23 -11.22
N ARG A 41 7.77 1.30 -12.14
CA ARG A 41 7.19 1.63 -13.45
C ARG A 41 5.78 2.21 -13.35
N VAL A 42 5.00 1.80 -12.35
CA VAL A 42 3.65 2.34 -12.13
C VAL A 42 3.74 3.76 -11.61
N ILE A 43 4.61 4.04 -10.64
CA ILE A 43 4.81 5.40 -10.08
C ILE A 43 5.33 6.37 -11.15
N GLU A 44 6.32 5.94 -11.94
CA GLU A 44 6.83 6.72 -13.09
C GLU A 44 5.72 7.01 -14.11
N SER A 45 4.89 6.01 -14.41
CA SER A 45 3.75 6.17 -15.33
C SER A 45 2.67 7.09 -14.75
N LEU A 46 2.37 7.00 -13.45
CA LEU A 46 1.38 7.84 -12.77
C LEU A 46 1.76 9.33 -12.80
N SER A 47 3.06 9.63 -12.72
CA SER A 47 3.57 11.00 -12.87
C SER A 47 3.19 11.61 -14.23
N LEU A 48 3.19 10.81 -15.30
CA LEU A 48 2.78 11.24 -16.64
C LEU A 48 1.27 11.40 -16.80
N TYR A 49 0.48 10.85 -15.88
CA TYR A 49 -0.98 10.81 -15.96
C TYR A 49 -1.68 11.70 -14.94
N LYS A 50 -0.96 12.52 -14.16
CA LYS A 50 -1.56 13.49 -13.23
C LYS A 50 -2.52 14.43 -13.99
N GLY A 51 -3.74 14.58 -13.47
CA GLY A 51 -4.84 15.31 -14.12
C GLY A 51 -5.44 14.63 -15.36
N THR A 52 -5.04 13.39 -15.66
CA THR A 52 -5.52 12.64 -16.82
C THR A 52 -6.42 11.48 -16.40
N LEU A 53 -7.40 11.16 -17.24
CA LEU A 53 -8.23 9.96 -17.05
C LEU A 53 -7.41 8.70 -17.38
N ILE A 54 -7.35 7.79 -16.43
CA ILE A 54 -6.67 6.51 -16.57
C ILE A 54 -7.65 5.34 -16.42
N GLU A 55 -7.32 4.24 -17.07
CA GLU A 55 -7.82 2.91 -16.73
C GLU A 55 -6.77 2.19 -15.88
N TYR A 56 -7.19 1.60 -14.77
CA TYR A 56 -6.31 0.88 -13.86
C TYR A 56 -6.86 -0.52 -13.59
N ASN A 57 -5.95 -1.48 -13.45
CA ASN A 57 -6.28 -2.87 -13.16
C ASN A 57 -5.76 -3.23 -11.77
N LEU A 58 -6.60 -3.79 -10.92
CA LEU A 58 -6.20 -4.26 -9.59
C LEU A 58 -5.69 -5.71 -9.65
N ARG A 59 -4.64 -6.00 -8.87
CA ARG A 59 -4.17 -7.35 -8.57
C ARG A 59 -5.22 -8.01 -7.69
N GLN A 60 -5.76 -9.14 -8.13
CA GLN A 60 -6.67 -9.92 -7.31
C GLN A 60 -5.91 -10.69 -6.22
N PRO A 61 -6.47 -10.79 -5.00
CA PRO A 61 -6.02 -11.80 -4.06
C PRO A 61 -6.30 -13.19 -4.67
N SER A 62 -5.32 -14.08 -4.55
CA SER A 62 -5.09 -15.31 -5.30
C SER A 62 -6.17 -16.42 -5.22
N SER A 63 -7.37 -16.16 -4.69
CA SER A 63 -8.36 -17.21 -4.38
C SER A 63 -9.64 -17.21 -5.23
N THR A 64 -9.80 -16.32 -6.21
CA THR A 64 -11.04 -16.30 -7.02
C THR A 64 -10.71 -16.01 -8.47
N HIS A 65 -10.63 -17.07 -9.28
CA HIS A 65 -10.70 -16.97 -10.73
C HIS A 65 -12.03 -16.34 -11.11
N MET A 66 -12.05 -15.02 -11.36
CA MET A 66 -12.91 -14.34 -12.33
C MET A 66 -12.73 -12.82 -12.20
N ASN A 67 -12.46 -12.18 -13.33
CA ASN A 67 -12.52 -10.74 -13.60
C ASN A 67 -11.49 -9.85 -12.88
N ALA A 68 -10.34 -9.62 -13.54
CA ALA A 68 -9.49 -8.48 -13.22
C ALA A 68 -10.35 -7.23 -12.96
N LEU A 69 -10.32 -6.70 -11.74
CA LEU A 69 -11.12 -5.55 -11.35
C LEU A 69 -10.52 -4.33 -12.04
N THR A 70 -11.08 -3.97 -13.19
CA THR A 70 -10.70 -2.80 -13.96
C THR A 70 -11.55 -1.60 -13.53
N GLY A 71 -10.91 -0.46 -13.34
CA GLY A 71 -11.55 0.78 -12.94
C GLY A 71 -11.07 1.95 -13.79
N ARG A 72 -11.87 3.01 -13.84
CA ARG A 72 -11.52 4.27 -14.52
C ARG A 72 -11.60 5.44 -13.55
N GLY A 73 -10.63 6.33 -13.62
CA GLY A 73 -10.59 7.51 -12.77
C GLY A 73 -9.55 8.52 -13.24
N GLU A 74 -9.76 9.79 -12.90
CA GLU A 74 -8.80 10.86 -13.12
C GLU A 74 -7.78 10.87 -12.00
N VAL A 75 -6.48 10.86 -12.31
CA VAL A 75 -5.42 10.93 -11.29
C VAL A 75 -5.40 12.32 -10.68
N LEU A 76 -5.82 12.44 -9.42
CA LEU A 76 -5.78 13.71 -8.71
C LEU A 76 -4.42 13.91 -8.05
N ASP A 77 -3.96 12.89 -7.32
CA ASP A 77 -2.67 12.92 -6.62
C ASP A 77 -2.17 11.52 -6.32
N PHE A 78 -0.89 11.41 -5.96
CA PHE A 78 -0.29 10.13 -5.54
C PHE A 78 0.95 10.38 -4.68
N ASP A 79 1.27 9.41 -3.83
CA ASP A 79 2.53 9.32 -3.10
C ASP A 79 3.23 7.99 -3.43
N SER A 80 4.21 7.58 -2.62
CA SER A 80 4.95 6.32 -2.82
C SER A 80 4.11 5.05 -2.62
N GLU A 81 2.98 5.14 -1.91
CA GLU A 81 2.16 4.00 -1.50
C GLU A 81 0.71 4.09 -1.99
N TRP A 82 0.17 5.30 -2.14
CA TRP A 82 -1.24 5.56 -2.38
C TRP A 82 -1.48 6.40 -3.63
N LEU A 83 -2.58 6.09 -4.31
CA LEU A 83 -3.10 6.80 -5.48
C LEU A 83 -4.50 7.32 -5.18
N LEU A 84 -4.71 8.62 -5.41
CA LEU A 84 -6.00 9.30 -5.31
C LEU A 84 -6.60 9.52 -6.69
N LEU A 85 -7.81 9.00 -6.89
CA LEU A 85 -8.53 9.05 -8.15
C LEU A 85 -9.88 9.75 -8.00
N SER A 86 -10.29 10.50 -9.02
CA SER A 86 -11.68 10.93 -9.20
C SER A 86 -12.41 9.98 -10.15
N CYS A 87 -13.32 9.17 -9.62
CA CYS A 87 -14.14 8.25 -10.39
C CYS A 87 -15.51 8.87 -10.69
N LYS A 88 -15.98 8.75 -11.93
CA LYS A 88 -17.34 9.16 -12.31
C LYS A 88 -18.33 8.07 -11.87
N LYS A 89 -19.28 8.43 -11.01
CA LYS A 89 -20.45 7.63 -10.62
C LYS A 89 -21.71 8.18 -11.29
N ILE A 90 -22.79 7.40 -11.23
CA ILE A 90 -24.11 7.77 -11.76
C ILE A 90 -24.61 9.10 -11.15
N LYS A 91 -24.29 9.36 -9.87
CA LYS A 91 -24.71 10.56 -9.12
C LYS A 91 -23.60 11.61 -8.92
N GLY A 92 -22.56 11.64 -9.77
CA GLY A 92 -21.52 12.66 -9.69
C GLY A 92 -20.10 12.09 -9.70
N ARG A 93 -19.14 12.81 -9.11
CA ARG A 93 -17.76 12.35 -8.97
C ARG A 93 -17.51 11.89 -7.53
N GLU A 94 -16.84 10.76 -7.37
CA GLU A 94 -16.40 10.24 -6.08
C GLU A 94 -14.87 10.14 -6.08
N GLN A 95 -14.24 10.48 -4.96
CA GLN A 95 -12.81 10.27 -4.77
C GLN A 95 -12.55 8.86 -4.23
N ARG A 96 -11.60 8.15 -4.81
CA ARG A 96 -11.21 6.80 -4.41
C ARG A 96 -9.70 6.75 -4.17
N ILE A 97 -9.31 6.17 -3.04
CA ILE A 97 -7.92 5.96 -2.64
C ILE A 97 -7.59 4.48 -2.83
N ILE A 98 -6.48 4.18 -3.49
CA ILE A 98 -6.04 2.83 -3.83
C ILE A 98 -4.55 2.68 -3.50
N ARG A 99 -4.14 1.54 -2.94
CA ARG A 99 -2.70 1.25 -2.80
C ARG A 99 -2.06 0.95 -4.14
N ILE A 100 -0.92 1.56 -4.43
CA ILE A 100 -0.17 1.35 -5.67
C ILE A 100 0.27 -0.11 -5.81
N SER A 101 0.60 -0.78 -4.70
CA SER A 101 0.95 -2.21 -4.69
C SER A 101 -0.17 -3.14 -5.15
N GLN A 102 -1.42 -2.69 -5.03
CA GLN A 102 -2.59 -3.40 -5.55
C GLN A 102 -2.82 -3.14 -7.04
N ILE A 103 -2.08 -2.23 -7.67
CA ILE A 103 -2.24 -1.91 -9.08
C ILE A 103 -1.34 -2.82 -9.91
N ALA A 104 -1.95 -3.55 -10.84
CA ALA A 104 -1.27 -4.42 -11.78
C ALA A 104 -0.75 -3.63 -12.99
N ALA A 105 -1.55 -2.69 -13.49
CA ALA A 105 -1.24 -1.86 -14.64
C ALA A 105 -2.08 -0.59 -14.65
N VAL A 106 -1.53 0.47 -15.25
CA VAL A 106 -2.21 1.74 -15.52
C VAL A 106 -2.07 2.05 -17.01
N LYS A 107 -3.14 2.52 -17.63
CA LYS A 107 -3.17 2.96 -19.02
C LYS A 107 -3.86 4.32 -19.12
N GLY A 108 -3.17 5.31 -19.68
CA GLY A 108 -3.78 6.60 -19.99
C GLY A 108 -4.86 6.45 -21.07
N ILE A 109 -6.03 7.02 -20.82
CA ILE A 109 -7.08 7.19 -21.83
C ILE A 109 -6.87 8.60 -22.39
N LYS A 110 -6.18 8.72 -23.52
CA LYS A 110 -6.14 9.98 -24.26
C LYS A 110 -7.57 10.26 -24.75
N GLY A 111 -8.15 11.34 -24.23
CA GLY A 111 -9.34 11.97 -24.82
C GLY A 111 -8.99 12.65 -26.12
#